data_AF-A0A2E5TN67-F1
#
_entry.id   AF-A0A2E5TN67-F1
#
_cell.length_a   1.000
_cell.length_b   1.000
_cell.length_c   1.000
_cell.angle_alpha   90.00
_cell.angle_beta   90.00
_cell.angle_gamma   90.00
#
_symmetry.space_group_name_H-M   'P 1'
#
loop_
_entity.id
_entity.type
_entity.pdbx_description
1 polymer ?
#
loop_
_entity_poly.entity_id
_entity_poly.type
_entity_poly.pdbx_seq_one_letter_code
_entity_poly.pdbx_strand_id
1 'polypeptide(L)'
;MVIKSLANLITVSRILGVAYLFWLMPFSTERTQLICIILFTIVASTDALDGWVARRYKIVSEFGKLLDPLADKILLLILLPLVSMGVIKPFPVFLIFAREFAIMGVRVLAAKRKFSVEAKLSGKIKTALTLPICGILFARPTVIELSNYSIIIAPFIWLKRWVSHWPPIIFEGLIWIMVGATLISFIDYVIKFMWQRQLLLHRNNTEKATKALLAYIPNTISLLNMGCGIFSIIMVFNNQLYLAGALIIAGMILDGLDGRLARRLDVYSKFGEKIDSKADYVTFGIAPATLLMGYCRLELALSYYIAIGLGVLYFFGVYFRLKRFNSEGHQENFTGLPSPIGALFVATSTFSWLSHPWLFIATNILNIGVMVSRLKYPHNQSAHKKRFFQQLKIPVLIAIFLVFLRYMGVTFLGSTVNNTLLLLMAIYYLAPFMKDSQ
;
A
#
# COMPACT_ATOMS: atom_id res chain seq x y z
N MET A 1 29.29 -20.12 -16.76
CA MET A 1 28.72 -20.17 -15.40
C MET A 1 28.98 -18.86 -14.63
N VAL A 2 30.22 -18.36 -14.65
CA VAL A 2 30.67 -17.11 -13.98
C VAL A 2 29.90 -15.83 -14.40
N ILE A 3 29.50 -15.70 -15.66
CA ILE A 3 28.74 -14.51 -16.13
C ILE A 3 27.27 -14.55 -15.67
N LYS A 4 26.68 -15.74 -15.53
CA LYS A 4 25.32 -15.93 -14.94
C LYS A 4 25.30 -15.54 -13.46
N SER A 5 26.39 -15.83 -12.73
CA SER A 5 26.51 -15.40 -11.33
C SER A 5 26.78 -13.90 -11.20
N LEU A 6 27.39 -13.24 -12.19
CA LEU A 6 27.68 -11.81 -12.13
C LEU A 6 26.41 -10.94 -12.11
N ALA A 7 25.47 -11.17 -13.03
CA ALA A 7 24.20 -10.43 -13.05
C ALA A 7 23.40 -10.67 -11.76
N ASN A 8 23.30 -11.92 -11.32
CA ASN A 8 22.63 -12.24 -10.05
C ASN A 8 23.32 -11.58 -8.84
N LEU A 9 24.66 -11.47 -8.84
CA LEU A 9 25.42 -10.82 -7.77
C LEU A 9 25.16 -9.31 -7.74
N ILE A 10 24.99 -8.67 -8.89
CA ILE A 10 24.64 -7.25 -8.98
C ILE A 10 23.21 -7.04 -8.42
N THR A 11 22.23 -7.85 -8.83
CA THR A 11 20.86 -7.78 -8.28
C THR A 11 20.84 -7.98 -6.76
N VAL A 12 21.59 -8.94 -6.23
CA VAL A 12 21.72 -9.18 -4.77
C VAL A 12 22.43 -8.00 -4.08
N SER A 13 23.49 -7.46 -4.67
CA SER A 13 24.18 -6.28 -4.13
C SER A 13 23.27 -5.06 -4.05
N ARG A 14 22.31 -4.91 -4.98
CA ARG A 14 21.31 -3.85 -4.95
C ARG A 14 20.41 -3.99 -3.74
N ILE A 15 19.90 -5.19 -3.49
CA ILE A 15 19.02 -5.48 -2.33
C ILE A 15 19.78 -5.21 -1.02
N LEU A 16 21.01 -5.71 -0.91
CA LEU A 16 21.85 -5.47 0.27
C LEU A 16 22.20 -4.00 0.44
N GLY A 17 22.49 -3.29 -0.65
CA GLY A 17 22.76 -1.85 -0.66
C GLY A 17 21.57 -1.04 -0.18
N VAL A 18 20.35 -1.38 -0.60
CA VAL A 18 19.12 -0.76 -0.09
C VAL A 18 18.93 -1.05 1.40
N ALA A 19 19.13 -2.31 1.84
CA ALA A 19 19.04 -2.65 3.26
C ALA A 19 20.05 -1.85 4.11
N TYR A 20 21.27 -1.68 3.60
CA TYR A 20 22.30 -0.88 4.26
C TYR A 20 21.97 0.62 4.28
N LEU A 21 21.40 1.17 3.20
CA LEU A 21 20.87 2.54 3.19
C LEU A 21 19.77 2.74 4.24
N PHE A 22 18.86 1.79 4.39
CA PHE A 22 17.83 1.81 5.43
C PHE A 22 18.44 1.81 6.83
N TRP A 23 19.55 1.10 7.05
CA TRP A 23 20.25 1.10 8.34
C TRP A 23 20.98 2.42 8.62
N LEU A 24 21.53 3.06 7.57
CA LEU A 24 22.18 4.38 7.69
C LEU A 24 21.19 5.54 7.86
N MET A 25 19.91 5.33 7.54
CA MET A 25 18.85 6.34 7.66
C MET A 25 18.00 6.09 8.93
N PRO A 26 17.59 7.13 9.68
CA PRO A 26 17.82 8.56 9.41
C PRO A 26 19.24 9.01 9.76
N PHE A 27 19.83 9.85 8.92
CA PHE A 27 21.15 10.44 9.16
C PHE A 27 21.04 11.79 9.86
N SER A 28 21.99 12.07 10.76
CA SER A 28 22.07 13.32 11.54
C SER A 28 23.27 14.20 11.18
N THR A 29 24.27 13.64 10.50
CA THR A 29 25.50 14.35 10.13
C THR A 29 25.64 14.47 8.61
N GLU A 30 26.30 15.54 8.18
CA GLU A 30 26.62 15.77 6.76
C GLU A 30 27.49 14.66 6.16
N ARG A 31 28.37 14.03 6.95
CA ARG A 31 29.17 12.89 6.48
C ARG A 31 28.28 11.70 6.15
N THR A 32 27.40 11.32 7.06
CA THR A 32 26.46 10.21 6.86
C THR A 32 25.49 10.47 5.71
N GLN A 33 25.01 11.71 5.57
CA GLN A 33 24.18 12.12 4.45
C GLN A 33 24.91 11.96 3.10
N LEU A 34 26.16 12.40 3.02
CA LEU A 34 26.99 12.27 1.82
C LEU A 34 27.21 10.80 1.43
N ILE A 35 27.53 9.95 2.42
CA ILE A 35 27.68 8.51 2.23
C ILE A 35 26.38 7.92 1.66
N CYS A 36 25.22 8.29 2.21
CA CYS A 36 23.93 7.83 1.71
C CYS A 36 23.66 8.27 0.27
N ILE A 37 23.97 9.51 -0.11
CA ILE A 37 23.82 10.01 -1.48
C ILE A 37 24.70 9.19 -2.43
N ILE A 38 26.00 9.06 -2.12
CA ILE A 38 26.96 8.34 -2.96
C ILE A 38 26.56 6.87 -3.11
N LEU A 39 26.25 6.21 -1.98
CA LEU A 39 25.84 4.82 -1.96
C LEU A 39 24.54 4.62 -2.76
N PHE A 40 23.54 5.48 -2.59
CA PHE A 40 22.31 5.42 -3.36
C PHE A 40 22.57 5.59 -4.85
N THR A 41 23.42 6.54 -5.25
CA THR A 41 23.81 6.72 -6.66
C THR A 41 24.46 5.45 -7.23
N ILE A 42 25.41 4.85 -6.51
CA ILE A 42 26.07 3.60 -6.93
C ILE A 42 25.03 2.49 -7.10
N VAL A 43 24.20 2.26 -6.07
CA VAL A 43 23.17 1.22 -6.07
C VAL A 43 22.15 1.46 -7.21
N ALA A 44 21.73 2.69 -7.44
CA ALA A 44 20.82 3.04 -8.52
C ALA A 44 21.44 2.86 -9.91
N SER A 45 22.73 3.17 -10.08
CA SER A 45 23.44 2.96 -11.35
C SER A 45 23.61 1.47 -11.70
N THR A 46 23.59 0.57 -10.71
CA THR A 46 23.68 -0.88 -10.98
C THR A 46 22.52 -1.41 -11.83
N ASP A 47 21.33 -0.78 -11.79
CA ASP A 47 20.17 -1.14 -12.60
C ASP A 47 20.43 -0.99 -14.10
N ALA A 48 21.05 0.13 -14.49
CA ALA A 48 21.43 0.38 -15.86
C ALA A 48 22.51 -0.60 -16.35
N LEU A 49 23.44 -0.96 -15.45
CA LEU A 49 24.54 -1.89 -15.73
C LEU A 49 24.04 -3.32 -15.96
N ASP A 50 23.12 -3.83 -15.12
CA ASP A 50 22.55 -5.17 -15.30
C ASP A 50 21.83 -5.31 -16.64
N GLY A 51 21.02 -4.31 -16.99
CA GLY A 51 20.33 -4.29 -18.28
C GLY A 51 21.28 -4.25 -19.47
N TRP A 52 22.46 -3.62 -19.33
CA TRP A 52 23.49 -3.61 -20.37
C TRP A 52 24.22 -4.96 -20.47
N VAL A 53 24.65 -5.53 -19.33
CA VAL A 53 25.35 -6.83 -19.28
C VAL A 53 24.45 -7.94 -19.82
N ALA A 54 23.18 -8.00 -19.39
CA ALA A 54 22.24 -9.03 -19.85
C ALA A 54 22.01 -8.99 -21.37
N ARG A 55 21.93 -7.78 -21.96
CA ARG A 55 21.75 -7.61 -23.42
C ARG A 55 22.99 -7.97 -24.22
N ARG A 56 24.19 -7.64 -23.71
CA ARG A 56 25.45 -7.89 -24.41
C ARG A 56 25.83 -9.37 -24.45
N TYR A 57 25.51 -10.10 -23.38
CA TYR A 57 25.92 -11.50 -23.25
C TYR A 57 24.80 -12.52 -23.57
N LYS A 58 23.56 -12.10 -23.88
CA LYS A 58 22.40 -12.97 -24.21
C LYS A 58 22.18 -14.13 -23.21
N ILE A 59 22.58 -13.92 -21.96
CA ILE A 59 22.51 -14.93 -20.90
C ILE A 59 21.40 -14.52 -19.95
N VAL A 60 20.33 -15.31 -19.92
CA VAL A 60 19.21 -15.08 -19.01
C VAL A 60 19.14 -16.24 -18.01
N SER A 61 19.19 -15.95 -16.71
CA SER A 61 19.03 -16.95 -15.65
C SER A 61 17.58 -16.93 -15.15
N GLU A 62 16.98 -18.09 -14.89
CA GLU A 62 15.60 -18.18 -14.36
C GLU A 62 15.47 -17.51 -12.98
N PHE A 63 16.54 -17.54 -12.18
CA PHE A 63 16.62 -16.87 -10.88
C PHE A 63 16.68 -15.34 -11.02
N GLY A 64 17.48 -14.82 -11.96
CA GLY A 64 17.58 -13.39 -12.26
C GLY A 64 16.26 -12.82 -12.80
N LYS A 65 15.55 -13.56 -13.67
CA LYS A 65 14.20 -13.18 -14.14
C LYS A 65 13.20 -12.94 -13.00
N LEU A 66 13.35 -13.63 -11.88
CA LEU A 66 12.49 -13.47 -10.71
C LEU A 66 12.96 -12.32 -9.81
N LEU A 67 14.27 -12.20 -9.60
CA LEU A 67 14.84 -11.20 -8.69
C LEU A 67 14.88 -9.79 -9.27
N ASP A 68 15.12 -9.62 -10.57
CA ASP A 68 15.27 -8.28 -11.17
C ASP A 68 14.01 -7.42 -10.98
N PRO A 69 12.78 -7.91 -11.26
CA PRO A 69 11.57 -7.13 -11.03
C PRO A 69 11.28 -6.83 -9.55
N LEU A 70 11.88 -7.59 -8.62
CA LEU A 70 11.78 -7.36 -7.18
C LEU A 70 12.81 -6.31 -6.74
N ALA A 71 14.07 -6.44 -7.16
CA ALA A 71 15.16 -5.54 -6.82
C ALA A 71 14.91 -4.11 -7.33
N ASP A 72 14.35 -3.96 -8.54
CA ASP A 72 13.97 -2.66 -9.11
C ASP A 72 12.93 -1.93 -8.24
N LYS A 73 12.04 -2.69 -7.60
CA LYS A 73 10.99 -2.15 -6.72
C LYS A 73 11.48 -1.89 -5.32
N ILE A 74 12.40 -2.72 -4.84
CA ILE A 74 13.07 -2.54 -3.54
C ILE A 74 13.84 -1.22 -3.53
N LEU A 75 14.47 -0.83 -4.64
CA LEU A 75 15.17 0.46 -4.73
C LEU A 75 14.28 1.67 -4.42
N LEU A 76 13.00 1.64 -4.82
CA LEU A 76 12.05 2.71 -4.53
C LEU A 76 11.61 2.75 -3.05
N LEU A 77 11.83 1.68 -2.27
CA LEU A 77 11.55 1.66 -0.82
C LEU A 77 12.33 2.74 -0.07
N ILE A 78 13.41 3.26 -0.66
CA ILE A 78 14.18 4.35 -0.07
C ILE A 78 13.38 5.65 0.14
N LEU A 79 12.24 5.81 -0.53
CA LEU A 79 11.31 6.91 -0.27
C LEU A 79 10.69 6.84 1.13
N LEU A 80 10.65 5.67 1.76
CA LEU A 80 10.05 5.47 3.08
C LEU A 80 10.83 6.18 4.20
N PRO A 81 12.15 5.97 4.37
CA PRO A 81 12.91 6.74 5.36
C PRO A 81 12.95 8.25 5.05
N LEU A 82 12.77 8.68 3.79
CA LEU A 82 12.58 10.11 3.48
C LEU A 82 11.23 10.63 4.00
N VAL A 83 10.19 9.80 4.04
CA VAL A 83 8.90 10.13 4.68
C VAL A 83 9.05 10.23 6.20
N SER A 84 9.77 9.30 6.85
CA SER A 84 9.98 9.38 8.31
C SER A 84 10.79 10.60 8.71
N MET A 85 11.73 11.04 7.87
CA MET A 85 12.51 12.26 8.05
C MET A 85 11.72 13.55 7.70
N GLY A 86 10.46 13.45 7.26
CA GLY A 86 9.62 14.60 6.91
C GLY A 86 10.00 15.31 5.61
N VAL A 87 10.85 14.69 4.78
CA VAL A 87 11.37 15.25 3.52
C VAL A 87 10.32 15.23 2.42
N ILE A 88 9.52 14.18 2.39
CA ILE A 88 8.48 13.94 1.40
C ILE A 88 7.19 13.65 2.14
N LYS A 89 6.10 14.29 1.70
CA LYS A 89 4.77 13.95 2.22
C LYS A 89 4.43 12.49 1.87
N PRO A 90 3.75 11.75 2.75
CA PRO A 90 3.42 10.35 2.48
C PRO A 90 2.57 10.11 1.21
N PHE A 91 1.69 11.05 0.84
CA PHE A 91 0.72 10.86 -0.25
C PHE A 91 1.35 10.68 -1.65
N PRO A 92 2.31 11.51 -2.09
CA PRO A 92 3.09 11.24 -3.31
C PRO A 92 3.71 9.84 -3.33
N VAL A 93 4.28 9.41 -2.20
CA VAL A 93 4.92 8.09 -2.06
C VAL A 93 3.87 6.99 -2.20
N PHE A 94 2.70 7.14 -1.57
CA PHE A 94 1.58 6.23 -1.75
C PHE A 94 1.19 6.03 -3.22
N LEU A 95 1.05 7.12 -4.00
CA LEU A 95 0.69 7.03 -5.42
C LEU A 95 1.74 6.25 -6.23
N ILE A 96 3.02 6.46 -5.94
CA ILE A 96 4.14 5.77 -6.59
C ILE A 96 4.11 4.27 -6.26
N PHE A 97 3.88 3.89 -5.01
CA PHE A 97 3.81 2.48 -4.60
C PHE A 97 2.55 1.80 -5.10
N ALA A 98 1.39 2.43 -4.95
CA ALA A 98 0.10 1.88 -5.39
C ALA A 98 0.15 1.47 -6.87
N ARG A 99 0.71 2.32 -7.74
CA ARG A 99 0.88 1.98 -9.14
C ARG A 99 1.94 0.89 -9.38
N GLU A 100 3.01 0.81 -8.60
CA GLU A 100 4.02 -0.27 -8.73
C GLU A 100 3.44 -1.67 -8.40
N PHE A 101 2.54 -1.73 -7.41
CA PHE A 101 1.77 -2.93 -7.09
C PHE A 101 0.76 -3.25 -8.19
N ALA A 102 0.03 -2.24 -8.71
CA ALA A 102 -0.91 -2.44 -9.82
C ALA A 102 -0.20 -2.99 -11.08
N ILE A 103 0.94 -2.43 -11.48
CA ILE A 103 1.74 -2.93 -12.62
C ILE A 103 2.20 -4.37 -12.37
N MET A 104 2.60 -4.72 -11.13
CA MET A 104 2.96 -6.10 -10.78
C MET A 104 1.81 -7.05 -11.09
N GLY A 105 0.61 -6.67 -10.65
CA GLY A 105 -0.63 -7.36 -10.95
C GLY A 105 -0.85 -7.66 -12.41
N VAL A 106 -0.85 -6.58 -13.20
CA VAL A 106 -1.07 -6.64 -14.63
C VAL A 106 0.01 -7.49 -15.32
N ARG A 107 1.26 -7.45 -14.85
CA ARG A 107 2.36 -8.32 -15.33
C ARG A 107 2.13 -9.79 -15.03
N VAL A 108 1.74 -10.13 -13.80
CA VAL A 108 1.44 -11.53 -13.42
C VAL A 108 0.28 -12.07 -14.25
N LEU A 109 -0.73 -11.24 -14.48
CA LEU A 109 -1.86 -11.54 -15.35
C LEU A 109 -1.46 -11.75 -16.81
N ALA A 110 -0.57 -10.93 -17.33
CA ALA A 110 -0.01 -11.08 -18.67
C ALA A 110 0.78 -12.38 -18.83
N ALA A 111 1.68 -12.66 -17.86
CA ALA A 111 2.56 -13.83 -17.88
C ALA A 111 1.78 -15.16 -17.86
N LYS A 112 0.72 -15.26 -17.05
CA LYS A 112 -0.15 -16.45 -17.01
C LYS A 112 -0.83 -16.76 -18.34
N ARG A 113 -0.99 -15.77 -19.20
CA ARG A 113 -1.58 -15.92 -20.54
C ARG A 113 -0.53 -15.97 -21.65
N LYS A 114 0.75 -16.16 -21.31
CA LYS A 114 1.90 -16.17 -22.23
C LYS A 114 2.06 -14.87 -23.03
N PHE A 115 1.62 -13.73 -22.48
CA PHE A 115 1.82 -12.41 -23.07
C PHE A 115 2.93 -11.66 -22.34
N SER A 116 3.93 -11.19 -23.08
CA SER A 116 4.96 -10.28 -22.57
C SER A 116 4.71 -8.88 -23.12
N VAL A 117 4.34 -7.94 -22.24
CA VAL A 117 4.22 -6.53 -22.60
C VAL A 117 5.61 -5.91 -22.54
N GLU A 118 6.25 -5.72 -23.69
CA GLU A 118 7.56 -5.08 -23.76
C GLU A 118 7.53 -3.64 -23.24
N ALA A 119 8.61 -3.23 -22.56
CA ALA A 119 8.76 -1.90 -21.98
C ALA A 119 8.82 -0.80 -23.07
N LYS A 120 8.00 0.24 -22.93
CA LYS A 120 8.01 1.44 -23.78
C LYS A 120 9.01 2.49 -23.27
N LEU A 121 9.24 3.51 -24.10
CA LEU A 121 10.04 4.70 -23.76
C LEU A 121 9.55 5.39 -22.48
N SER A 122 8.23 5.38 -22.21
CA SER A 122 7.62 5.91 -20.98
C SER A 122 8.20 5.31 -19.70
N GLY A 123 8.47 4.00 -19.69
CA GLY A 123 9.10 3.32 -18.56
C GLY A 123 10.55 3.76 -18.35
N LYS A 124 11.31 3.98 -19.43
CA LYS A 124 12.69 4.47 -19.38
C LYS A 124 12.74 5.92 -18.89
N ILE A 125 11.88 6.79 -19.42
CA ILE A 125 11.76 8.19 -18.98
C ILE A 125 11.44 8.25 -17.49
N LYS A 126 10.47 7.44 -17.04
CA LYS A 126 10.12 7.34 -15.63
C LYS A 126 11.34 6.98 -14.78
N THR A 127 12.10 5.94 -15.10
CA THR A 127 13.30 5.57 -14.33
C THR A 127 14.37 6.65 -14.37
N ALA A 128 14.61 7.25 -15.55
CA ALA A 128 15.58 8.33 -15.74
C ALA A 128 15.25 9.61 -14.96
N LEU A 129 13.97 9.86 -14.65
CA LEU A 129 13.54 10.96 -13.79
C LEU A 129 13.53 10.56 -12.31
N THR A 130 12.99 9.38 -11.99
CA THR A 130 12.72 8.96 -10.61
C THR A 130 14.00 8.78 -9.80
N LEU A 131 15.03 8.13 -10.36
CA LEU A 131 16.25 7.83 -9.62
C LEU A 131 17.07 9.09 -9.28
N PRO A 132 17.34 10.02 -10.22
CA PRO A 132 18.01 11.27 -9.88
C PRO A 132 17.21 12.12 -8.91
N ILE A 133 15.88 12.20 -9.06
CA ILE A 133 15.02 12.93 -8.12
C ILE A 133 15.14 12.35 -6.70
N CYS A 134 15.14 11.02 -6.55
CA CYS A 134 15.39 10.40 -5.25
C CYS A 134 16.75 10.83 -4.67
N GLY A 135 17.82 10.82 -5.47
CA GLY A 135 19.15 11.26 -5.02
C GLY A 135 19.19 12.74 -4.60
N ILE A 136 18.50 13.62 -5.34
CA ILE A 136 18.36 15.04 -5.00
C ILE A 136 17.62 15.22 -3.66
N LEU A 137 16.58 14.43 -3.41
CA LEU A 137 15.78 14.52 -2.18
C LEU A 137 16.59 14.17 -0.92
N PHE A 138 17.65 13.37 -1.03
CA PHE A 138 18.56 13.09 0.09
C PHE A 138 19.35 14.30 0.54
N ALA A 139 19.55 15.31 -0.33
CA ALA A 139 20.25 16.55 0.03
C ALA A 139 19.35 17.56 0.76
N ARG A 140 18.02 17.36 0.75
CA ARG A 140 17.04 18.29 1.34
C ARG A 140 17.09 18.37 2.88
N PRO A 141 17.25 17.28 3.66
CA PRO A 141 17.33 17.37 5.12
C PRO A 141 18.46 18.28 5.58
N THR A 142 18.16 19.16 6.53
CA THR A 142 19.17 19.89 7.29
C THR A 142 19.81 18.94 8.32
N VAL A 143 21.13 18.98 8.40
CA VAL A 143 21.94 18.08 9.24
C VAL A 143 23.06 18.88 9.89
N ILE A 144 23.72 18.28 10.88
CA ILE A 144 24.89 18.89 11.51
C ILE A 144 26.02 19.00 10.46
N GLU A 145 26.43 20.23 10.17
CA GLU A 145 27.48 20.54 9.21
C GLU A 145 28.86 20.13 9.73
N LEU A 146 29.73 19.66 8.84
CA LEU A 146 31.13 19.45 9.18
C LEU A 146 31.85 20.80 9.24
N SER A 147 32.57 21.03 10.34
CA SER A 147 33.46 22.19 10.48
C SER A 147 34.70 22.08 9.59
N ASN A 148 35.25 20.87 9.41
CA ASN A 148 36.42 20.59 8.59
C ASN A 148 36.20 19.38 7.68
N TYR A 149 36.59 19.50 6.42
CA TYR A 149 36.51 18.43 5.43
C TYR A 149 37.71 18.45 4.48
N SER A 150 38.14 17.28 4.01
CA SER A 150 39.26 17.17 3.07
C SER A 150 38.92 17.80 1.72
N ILE A 151 39.93 18.32 1.01
CA ILE A 151 39.80 18.89 -0.34
C ILE A 151 39.10 17.93 -1.32
N ILE A 152 39.29 16.62 -1.16
CA ILE A 152 38.71 15.58 -2.03
C ILE A 152 37.17 15.56 -1.95
N ILE A 153 36.59 15.74 -0.76
CA ILE A 153 35.13 15.69 -0.56
C ILE A 153 34.48 17.08 -0.66
N ALA A 154 35.29 18.15 -0.71
CA ALA A 154 34.83 19.54 -0.77
C ALA A 154 33.84 19.81 -1.92
N PRO A 155 34.07 19.35 -3.18
CA PRO A 155 33.13 19.60 -4.27
C PRO A 155 31.76 18.95 -4.04
N PHE A 156 31.74 17.76 -3.45
CA PHE A 156 30.50 17.04 -3.16
C PHE A 156 29.70 17.68 -2.03
N ILE A 157 30.39 18.15 -0.99
CA ILE A 157 29.77 18.92 0.11
C ILE A 157 29.21 20.23 -0.44
N TRP A 158 29.97 20.95 -1.27
CA TRP A 158 29.52 22.18 -1.91
C TRP A 158 28.26 21.95 -2.75
N LEU A 159 28.24 20.94 -3.62
CA LEU A 159 27.09 20.61 -4.46
C LEU A 159 25.87 20.25 -3.62
N LYS A 160 26.06 19.41 -2.59
CA LYS A 160 25.01 19.02 -1.67
C LYS A 160 24.42 20.23 -0.95
N ARG A 161 25.25 21.15 -0.45
CA ARG A 161 24.80 22.37 0.21
C ARG A 161 24.07 23.28 -0.77
N TRP A 162 24.57 23.42 -2.00
CA TRP A 162 23.87 24.20 -3.02
C TRP A 162 22.45 23.67 -3.28
N VAL A 163 22.28 22.34 -3.38
CA VAL A 163 20.97 21.71 -3.53
C VAL A 163 20.10 21.89 -2.29
N SER A 164 20.65 21.78 -1.08
CA SER A 164 19.88 21.92 0.16
C SER A 164 19.28 23.32 0.34
N HIS A 165 19.87 24.34 -0.29
CA HIS A 165 19.38 25.72 -0.29
C HIS A 165 18.34 26.01 -1.37
N TRP A 166 17.96 25.03 -2.20
CA TRP A 166 16.91 25.22 -3.19
C TRP A 166 15.55 25.54 -2.53
N PRO A 167 14.74 26.42 -3.13
CA PRO A 167 13.40 26.73 -2.64
C PRO A 167 12.54 25.47 -2.46
N PRO A 168 11.72 25.37 -1.40
CA PRO A 168 10.85 24.20 -1.16
C PRO A 168 9.94 23.85 -2.35
N ILE A 169 9.50 24.86 -3.13
CA ILE A 169 8.66 24.66 -4.32
C ILE A 169 9.36 23.82 -5.40
N ILE A 170 10.68 23.88 -5.50
CA ILE A 170 11.45 23.05 -6.45
C ILE A 170 11.36 21.59 -6.02
N PHE A 171 11.58 21.28 -4.74
CA PHE A 171 11.48 19.92 -4.24
C PHE A 171 10.07 19.34 -4.39
N GLU A 172 9.04 20.12 -4.06
CA GLU A 172 7.65 19.70 -4.29
C GLU A 172 7.37 19.47 -5.78
N GLY A 173 7.86 20.36 -6.66
CA GLY A 173 7.77 20.20 -8.11
C GLY A 173 8.43 18.90 -8.60
N LEU A 174 9.64 18.60 -8.14
CA LEU A 174 10.35 17.35 -8.48
C LEU A 174 9.58 16.11 -8.00
N ILE A 175 9.02 16.14 -6.78
CA ILE A 175 8.20 15.04 -6.27
C ILE A 175 6.98 14.80 -7.16
N TRP A 176 6.27 15.86 -7.58
CA TRP A 176 5.11 15.73 -8.44
C TRP A 176 5.45 15.38 -9.89
N ILE A 177 6.61 15.81 -10.40
CA ILE A 177 7.14 15.34 -11.69
C ILE A 177 7.40 13.83 -11.64
N MET A 178 8.02 13.35 -10.56
CA MET A 178 8.22 11.92 -10.32
C MET A 178 6.87 11.21 -10.32
N VAL A 179 5.89 11.64 -9.51
CA VAL A 179 4.53 11.06 -9.50
C VAL A 179 3.90 11.07 -10.91
N GLY A 180 3.94 12.19 -11.62
CA GLY A 180 3.39 12.31 -12.97
C GLY A 180 4.01 11.32 -13.95
N ALA A 181 5.34 11.24 -14.00
CA ALA A 181 6.05 10.28 -14.83
C ALA A 181 5.68 8.84 -14.46
N THR A 182 5.48 8.56 -13.16
CA THR A 182 5.06 7.24 -12.71
C THR A 182 3.66 6.84 -13.15
N LEU A 183 2.72 7.77 -13.12
CA LEU A 183 1.33 7.55 -13.54
C LEU A 183 1.19 7.47 -15.06
N ILE A 184 1.91 8.30 -15.81
CA ILE A 184 1.95 8.24 -17.28
C ILE A 184 2.46 6.86 -17.73
N SER A 185 3.56 6.39 -17.14
CA SER A 185 4.10 5.05 -17.43
C SER A 185 3.10 3.93 -17.09
N PHE A 186 2.30 4.11 -16.03
CA PHE A 186 1.24 3.16 -15.67
C PHE A 186 0.11 3.12 -16.71
N ILE A 187 -0.42 4.29 -17.08
CA ILE A 187 -1.49 4.41 -18.08
C ILE A 187 -1.05 3.80 -19.41
N ASP A 188 0.14 4.14 -19.89
CA ASP A 188 0.68 3.60 -21.14
C ASP A 188 0.85 2.07 -21.09
N TYR A 189 1.31 1.53 -19.96
CA TYR A 189 1.42 0.07 -19.76
C TYR A 189 0.05 -0.62 -19.79
N VAL A 190 -0.95 -0.06 -19.09
CA VAL A 190 -2.31 -0.60 -19.06
C VAL A 190 -2.95 -0.55 -20.44
N ILE A 191 -2.86 0.57 -21.16
CA ILE A 191 -3.38 0.71 -22.53
C ILE A 191 -2.74 -0.32 -23.45
N LYS A 192 -1.40 -0.47 -23.42
CA LYS A 192 -0.71 -1.46 -24.26
C LYS A 192 -1.14 -2.88 -23.94
N PHE A 193 -1.27 -3.19 -22.66
CA PHE A 193 -1.75 -4.50 -22.23
C PHE A 193 -3.18 -4.79 -22.71
N MET A 194 -4.06 -3.80 -22.64
CA MET A 194 -5.44 -3.90 -23.17
C MET A 194 -5.43 -4.13 -24.69
N TRP A 195 -4.60 -3.39 -25.42
CA TRP A 195 -4.50 -3.47 -26.88
C TRP A 195 -3.88 -4.78 -27.38
N GLN A 196 -2.74 -5.19 -26.84
CA GLN A 196 -2.07 -6.45 -27.22
C GLN A 196 -2.96 -7.67 -26.99
N ARG A 197 -3.81 -7.61 -25.97
CA ARG A 197 -4.77 -8.66 -25.70
C ARG A 197 -5.89 -8.74 -26.74
N GLN A 198 -6.40 -7.60 -27.22
CA GLN A 198 -7.40 -7.59 -28.30
C GLN A 198 -6.87 -8.29 -29.56
N LEU A 199 -5.58 -8.13 -29.86
CA LEU A 199 -4.92 -8.76 -31.02
C LEU A 199 -4.75 -10.28 -30.89
N LEU A 200 -4.66 -10.83 -29.67
CA LEU A 200 -4.26 -12.24 -29.45
C LEU A 200 -5.42 -13.18 -29.11
N LEU A 201 -6.54 -12.68 -28.60
CA LEU A 201 -7.63 -13.57 -28.17
C LEU A 201 -8.67 -13.81 -29.26
N HIS A 202 -8.92 -12.87 -30.19
CA HIS A 202 -10.04 -13.02 -31.10
C HIS A 202 -9.83 -12.35 -32.46
N ARG A 203 -9.39 -13.14 -33.44
CA ARG A 203 -9.71 -12.84 -34.84
C ARG A 203 -11.21 -13.07 -35.16
N ASN A 204 -11.91 -13.93 -34.40
CA ASN A 204 -13.29 -14.38 -34.72
C ASN A 204 -14.36 -14.31 -33.59
N ASN A 205 -14.09 -13.86 -32.36
CA ASN A 205 -15.14 -13.82 -31.31
C ASN A 205 -14.97 -12.69 -30.28
N THR A 206 -15.28 -11.46 -30.69
CA THR A 206 -15.09 -10.21 -29.95
C THR A 206 -15.68 -10.20 -28.54
N GLU A 207 -16.78 -10.92 -28.29
CA GLU A 207 -17.49 -10.89 -27.00
C GLU A 207 -16.69 -11.52 -25.85
N LYS A 208 -16.06 -12.69 -26.08
CA LYS A 208 -15.17 -13.33 -25.11
C LYS A 208 -13.91 -12.50 -24.86
N ALA A 209 -13.44 -11.72 -25.84
CA ALA A 209 -12.34 -10.76 -25.68
C ALA A 209 -12.69 -9.71 -24.65
N THR A 210 -13.87 -9.12 -24.85
CA THR A 210 -14.39 -8.00 -24.08
C THR A 210 -14.67 -8.41 -22.65
N LYS A 211 -15.38 -9.53 -22.41
CA LYS A 211 -15.59 -10.05 -21.05
C LYS A 211 -14.27 -10.32 -20.35
N ALA A 212 -13.30 -10.91 -21.06
CA ALA A 212 -12.01 -11.16 -20.46
C ALA A 212 -11.29 -9.84 -20.12
N LEU A 213 -11.37 -8.79 -20.97
CA LEU A 213 -10.86 -7.42 -20.74
C LEU A 213 -11.45 -6.77 -19.50
N LEU A 214 -12.76 -6.86 -19.38
CA LEU A 214 -13.51 -6.38 -18.24
C LEU A 214 -13.12 -7.12 -16.95
N ALA A 215 -12.70 -8.40 -17.02
CA ALA A 215 -12.21 -9.17 -15.87
C ALA A 215 -10.99 -8.57 -15.15
N TYR A 216 -10.19 -7.77 -15.85
CA TYR A 216 -8.96 -7.20 -15.26
C TYR A 216 -9.21 -5.94 -14.46
N ILE A 217 -10.32 -5.26 -14.68
CA ILE A 217 -10.65 -4.05 -13.94
C ILE A 217 -10.85 -4.40 -12.45
N PRO A 218 -11.71 -5.39 -12.07
CA PRO A 218 -11.83 -5.82 -10.68
C PRO A 218 -10.50 -6.31 -10.09
N ASN A 219 -9.76 -7.17 -10.81
CA ASN A 219 -8.49 -7.70 -10.30
C ASN A 219 -7.43 -6.62 -10.02
N THR A 220 -7.42 -5.54 -10.83
CA THR A 220 -6.50 -4.41 -10.61
C THR A 220 -6.91 -3.61 -9.38
N ILE A 221 -8.21 -3.48 -9.14
CA ILE A 221 -8.75 -2.82 -7.95
C ILE A 221 -8.45 -3.65 -6.69
N SER A 222 -8.60 -4.97 -6.71
CA SER A 222 -8.22 -5.85 -5.57
C SER A 222 -6.73 -5.75 -5.24
N LEU A 223 -5.88 -5.57 -6.26
CA LEU A 223 -4.45 -5.35 -6.05
C LEU A 223 -4.11 -3.96 -5.52
N LEU A 224 -4.86 -2.94 -5.92
CA LEU A 224 -4.75 -1.61 -5.31
C LEU A 224 -5.19 -1.65 -3.85
N ASN A 225 -6.26 -2.39 -3.51
CA ASN A 225 -6.67 -2.68 -2.14
C ASN A 225 -5.49 -3.29 -1.36
N MET A 226 -4.90 -4.39 -1.85
CA MET A 226 -3.72 -5.00 -1.22
C MET A 226 -2.55 -4.01 -1.06
N GLY A 227 -2.34 -3.14 -2.05
CA GLY A 227 -1.35 -2.05 -1.99
C GLY A 227 -1.63 -1.05 -0.86
N CYS A 228 -2.90 -0.68 -0.64
CA CYS A 228 -3.30 0.13 0.51
C CYS A 228 -2.97 -0.55 1.84
N GLY A 229 -3.22 -1.87 1.97
CA GLY A 229 -2.86 -2.64 3.16
C GLY A 229 -1.35 -2.65 3.44
N ILE A 230 -0.52 -2.93 2.43
CA ILE A 230 0.94 -2.91 2.56
C ILE A 230 1.44 -1.52 2.93
N PHE A 231 0.92 -0.48 2.27
CA PHE A 231 1.35 0.89 2.55
C PHE A 231 0.90 1.35 3.95
N SER A 232 -0.26 0.88 4.43
CA SER A 232 -0.69 1.11 5.81
C SER A 232 0.31 0.55 6.82
N ILE A 233 0.75 -0.71 6.65
CA ILE A 233 1.77 -1.35 7.48
C ILE A 233 3.04 -0.49 7.51
N ILE A 234 3.48 -0.05 6.33
CA ILE A 234 4.68 0.79 6.20
C ILE A 234 4.50 2.14 6.94
N MET A 235 3.33 2.77 6.83
CA MET A 235 3.07 4.04 7.53
C MET A 235 3.09 3.87 9.06
N VAL A 236 2.65 2.73 9.59
CA VAL A 236 2.81 2.42 11.02
C VAL A 236 4.27 2.44 11.44
N PHE A 237 5.16 1.80 10.66
CA PHE A 237 6.60 1.79 10.95
C PHE A 237 7.26 3.16 10.81
N ASN A 238 6.65 4.07 10.04
CA ASN A 238 7.09 5.46 9.93
C ASN A 238 6.43 6.38 10.97
N ASN A 239 5.79 5.83 12.01
CA ASN A 239 5.05 6.54 13.06
C ASN A 239 3.87 7.40 12.53
N GLN A 240 3.41 7.16 11.30
CA GLN A 240 2.29 7.86 10.67
C GLN A 240 1.00 7.06 10.85
N LEU A 241 0.61 6.84 12.12
CA LEU A 241 -0.54 5.99 12.49
C LEU A 241 -1.85 6.47 11.86
N TYR A 242 -2.05 7.78 11.82
CA TYR A 242 -3.27 8.36 11.28
C TYR A 242 -3.44 8.04 9.79
N LEU A 243 -2.35 8.13 9.03
CA LEU A 243 -2.38 7.81 7.62
C LEU A 243 -2.53 6.29 7.39
N ALA A 244 -1.90 5.47 8.23
CA ALA A 244 -2.07 4.03 8.20
C ALA A 244 -3.56 3.63 8.36
N GLY A 245 -4.28 4.25 9.30
CA GLY A 245 -5.73 4.08 9.45
C GLY A 245 -6.51 4.51 8.19
N ALA A 246 -6.18 5.67 7.62
CA ALA A 246 -6.84 6.18 6.41
C ALA A 246 -6.65 5.24 5.19
N LEU A 247 -5.48 4.62 5.07
CA LEU A 247 -5.18 3.65 4.01
C LEU A 247 -5.98 2.36 4.13
N ILE A 248 -6.22 1.86 5.36
CA ILE A 248 -7.11 0.71 5.58
C ILE A 248 -8.54 1.05 5.11
N ILE A 249 -9.02 2.24 5.45
CA ILE A 249 -10.33 2.74 5.01
C ILE A 249 -10.38 2.86 3.47
N ALA A 250 -9.31 3.39 2.85
CA ALA A 250 -9.21 3.46 1.39
C ALA A 250 -9.26 2.07 0.74
N GLY A 251 -8.54 1.08 1.31
CA GLY A 251 -8.59 -0.31 0.87
C GLY A 251 -9.99 -0.92 0.97
N MET A 252 -10.72 -0.62 2.04
CA MET A 252 -12.13 -1.02 2.21
C MET A 252 -13.05 -0.48 1.12
N ILE A 253 -12.81 0.75 0.64
CA ILE A 253 -13.59 1.33 -0.46
C ILE A 253 -13.28 0.59 -1.76
N LEU A 254 -12.01 0.30 -2.03
CA LEU A 254 -11.57 -0.43 -3.22
C LEU A 254 -12.15 -1.85 -3.27
N ASP A 255 -12.15 -2.57 -2.15
CA ASP A 255 -12.83 -3.86 -1.95
C ASP A 255 -14.36 -3.77 -2.16
N GLY A 256 -14.96 -2.66 -1.72
CA GLY A 256 -16.36 -2.40 -2.01
C GLY A 256 -16.65 -2.19 -3.51
N LEU A 257 -15.65 -1.73 -4.28
CA LEU A 257 -15.77 -1.38 -5.70
C LEU A 257 -15.50 -2.57 -6.60
N ASP A 258 -14.46 -3.37 -6.37
CA ASP A 258 -14.15 -4.53 -7.21
C ASP A 258 -15.27 -5.58 -7.19
N GLY A 259 -15.84 -5.90 -6.03
CA GLY A 259 -16.93 -6.86 -5.89
C GLY A 259 -18.23 -6.37 -6.53
N ARG A 260 -18.47 -5.05 -6.61
CA ARG A 260 -19.61 -4.48 -7.36
C ARG A 260 -19.35 -4.46 -8.85
N LEU A 261 -18.13 -4.12 -9.27
CA LEU A 261 -17.75 -4.06 -10.67
C LEU A 261 -17.73 -5.46 -11.29
N ALA A 262 -17.22 -6.48 -10.59
CA ALA A 262 -17.25 -7.86 -11.05
C ALA A 262 -18.69 -8.35 -11.31
N ARG A 263 -19.62 -8.05 -10.38
CA ARG A 263 -21.06 -8.38 -10.52
C ARG A 263 -21.74 -7.62 -11.65
N ARG A 264 -21.46 -6.31 -11.79
CA ARG A 264 -22.06 -5.48 -12.86
C ARG A 264 -21.57 -5.86 -14.25
N LEU A 265 -20.31 -6.26 -14.36
CA LEU A 265 -19.70 -6.64 -15.64
C LEU A 265 -19.96 -8.11 -15.98
N ASP A 266 -20.57 -8.89 -15.07
CA ASP A 266 -20.77 -10.34 -15.19
C ASP A 266 -19.45 -11.06 -15.53
N VAL A 267 -18.39 -10.71 -14.78
CA VAL A 267 -17.06 -11.28 -15.00
C VAL A 267 -16.48 -11.83 -13.70
N TYR A 268 -16.42 -13.16 -13.62
CA TYR A 268 -15.80 -13.89 -12.52
C TYR A 268 -14.53 -14.58 -13.01
N SER A 269 -13.43 -14.44 -12.25
CA SER A 269 -12.19 -15.15 -12.55
C SER A 269 -11.68 -15.88 -11.32
N LYS A 270 -11.40 -17.19 -11.45
CA LYS A 270 -10.79 -18.02 -10.39
C LYS A 270 -9.47 -17.45 -9.86
N PHE A 271 -8.79 -16.65 -10.68
CA PHE A 271 -7.59 -15.94 -10.27
C PHE A 271 -7.89 -14.72 -9.40
N GLY A 272 -8.90 -13.94 -9.77
CA GLY A 272 -9.40 -12.80 -8.99
C GLY A 272 -9.80 -13.25 -7.60
N GLU A 273 -10.59 -14.30 -7.48
CA GLU A 273 -11.00 -14.90 -6.19
C GLU A 273 -9.81 -15.25 -5.26
N LYS A 274 -8.71 -15.79 -5.83
CA LYS A 274 -7.49 -16.09 -5.07
C LYS A 274 -6.67 -14.85 -4.70
N ILE A 275 -6.77 -13.77 -5.46
CA ILE A 275 -6.14 -12.49 -5.11
C ILE A 275 -6.95 -11.79 -4.05
N ASP A 276 -8.27 -11.74 -4.24
CA ASP A 276 -9.26 -11.07 -3.39
C ASP A 276 -9.11 -11.53 -1.94
N SER A 277 -9.19 -12.84 -1.71
CA SER A 277 -8.98 -13.45 -0.38
C SER A 277 -7.62 -13.13 0.26
N LYS A 278 -6.56 -12.92 -0.55
CA LYS A 278 -5.24 -12.52 -0.04
C LYS A 278 -5.15 -11.01 0.22
N ALA A 279 -5.74 -10.20 -0.66
CA ALA A 279 -5.83 -8.77 -0.53
C ALA A 279 -6.59 -8.41 0.75
N ASP A 280 -7.73 -9.06 0.98
CA ASP A 280 -8.53 -8.93 2.20
C ASP A 280 -7.74 -9.24 3.45
N TYR A 281 -6.96 -10.32 3.44
CA TYR A 281 -6.18 -10.68 4.61
C TYR A 281 -5.07 -9.66 4.90
N VAL A 282 -4.44 -9.11 3.86
CA VAL A 282 -3.41 -8.08 4.03
C VAL A 282 -4.02 -6.76 4.51
N THR A 283 -5.10 -6.28 3.88
CA THR A 283 -5.70 -4.98 4.20
C THR A 283 -6.54 -4.99 5.47
N PHE A 284 -7.29 -6.06 5.72
CA PHE A 284 -8.22 -6.14 6.86
C PHE A 284 -7.71 -7.03 8.01
N GLY A 285 -6.62 -7.77 7.81
CA GLY A 285 -6.00 -8.61 8.84
C GLY A 285 -4.67 -8.05 9.31
N ILE A 286 -3.68 -8.03 8.42
CA ILE A 286 -2.30 -7.68 8.76
C ILE A 286 -2.17 -6.18 9.05
N ALA A 287 -2.67 -5.32 8.16
CA ALA A 287 -2.55 -3.87 8.32
C ALA A 287 -3.19 -3.35 9.63
N PRO A 288 -4.44 -3.72 10.00
CA PRO A 288 -5.03 -3.25 11.24
C PRO A 288 -4.37 -3.88 12.47
N ALA A 289 -3.89 -5.14 12.39
CA ALA A 289 -3.09 -5.74 13.46
C ALA A 289 -1.82 -4.92 13.74
N THR A 290 -1.09 -4.54 12.69
CA THR A 290 0.10 -3.68 12.85
C THR A 290 -0.25 -2.29 13.35
N LEU A 291 -1.37 -1.70 12.89
CA LEU A 291 -1.86 -0.42 13.38
C LEU A 291 -2.18 -0.45 14.87
N LEU A 292 -2.84 -1.52 15.36
CA LEU A 292 -3.10 -1.72 16.79
C LEU A 292 -1.79 -1.75 17.58
N MET A 293 -0.81 -2.52 17.11
CA MET A 293 0.50 -2.62 17.76
C MET A 293 1.19 -1.24 17.83
N GLY A 294 1.18 -0.50 16.72
CA GLY A 294 1.77 0.84 16.64
C GLY A 294 1.08 1.83 17.57
N TYR A 295 -0.24 1.88 17.56
CA TYR A 295 -1.03 2.80 18.39
C TYR A 295 -0.88 2.51 19.88
N CYS A 296 -0.94 1.24 20.28
CA CYS A 296 -0.75 0.85 21.68
C CYS A 296 0.63 1.28 22.21
N ARG A 297 1.67 1.14 21.39
CA ARG A 297 3.04 1.47 21.77
C ARG A 297 3.31 2.98 21.76
N LEU A 298 2.91 3.68 20.70
CA LEU A 298 3.32 5.06 20.45
C LEU A 298 2.40 6.09 21.12
N GLU A 299 1.08 5.84 21.15
CA GLU A 299 0.09 6.81 21.64
C GLU A 299 -0.41 6.48 23.05
N LEU A 300 -0.60 5.18 23.36
CA LEU A 300 -1.09 4.73 24.68
C LEU A 300 0.03 4.35 25.67
N ALA A 301 1.29 4.40 25.25
CA ALA A 301 2.47 4.02 26.04
C ALA A 301 2.36 2.64 26.73
N LEU A 302 1.64 1.69 26.12
CA LEU A 302 1.49 0.34 26.65
C LEU A 302 2.76 -0.49 26.47
N SER A 303 2.91 -1.54 27.28
CA SER A 303 4.04 -2.45 27.18
C SER A 303 4.08 -3.14 25.80
N TYR A 304 5.29 -3.37 25.30
CA TYR A 304 5.53 -4.03 24.01
C TYR A 304 4.80 -5.39 23.90
N TYR A 305 4.77 -6.16 24.99
CA TYR A 305 4.11 -7.46 25.04
C TYR A 305 2.58 -7.37 24.94
N ILE A 306 1.95 -6.37 25.57
CA ILE A 306 0.49 -6.14 25.45
C ILE A 306 0.14 -5.73 24.02
N ALA A 307 0.91 -4.82 23.43
CA ALA A 307 0.71 -4.36 22.07
C ALA A 307 0.79 -5.52 21.05
N ILE A 308 1.82 -6.37 21.16
CA ILE A 308 1.95 -7.58 20.33
C ILE A 308 0.81 -8.55 20.58
N GLY A 309 0.49 -8.82 21.85
CA GLY A 309 -0.58 -9.75 22.20
C GLY A 309 -1.90 -9.37 21.53
N LEU A 310 -2.28 -8.10 21.61
CA LEU A 310 -3.50 -7.59 20.97
C LEU A 310 -3.43 -7.68 19.42
N GLY A 311 -2.30 -7.30 18.82
CA GLY A 311 -2.11 -7.40 17.36
C GLY A 311 -2.16 -8.83 16.84
N VAL A 312 -1.53 -9.77 17.54
CA VAL A 312 -1.53 -11.20 17.21
C VAL A 312 -2.94 -11.80 17.36
N LEU A 313 -3.65 -11.46 18.43
CA LEU A 313 -5.05 -11.87 18.62
C LEU A 313 -5.93 -11.38 17.47
N TYR A 314 -5.77 -10.13 17.04
CA TYR A 314 -6.50 -9.57 15.92
C TYR A 314 -6.19 -10.32 14.60
N PHE A 315 -4.91 -10.51 14.31
CA PHE A 315 -4.44 -11.21 13.11
C PHE A 315 -5.04 -12.63 13.00
N PHE A 316 -5.02 -13.40 14.09
CA PHE A 316 -5.60 -14.74 14.11
C PHE A 316 -7.13 -14.71 14.07
N GLY A 317 -7.77 -13.74 14.74
CA GLY A 317 -9.21 -13.56 14.67
C GLY A 317 -9.71 -13.37 13.23
N VAL A 318 -9.02 -12.52 12.46
CA VAL A 318 -9.31 -12.31 11.03
C VAL A 318 -9.04 -13.59 10.22
N TYR A 319 -7.92 -14.27 10.46
CA TYR A 319 -7.58 -15.52 9.76
C TYR A 319 -8.66 -16.58 9.93
N PHE A 320 -9.09 -16.85 11.16
CA PHE A 320 -10.13 -17.85 11.43
C PHE A 320 -11.48 -17.44 10.84
N ARG A 321 -11.82 -16.15 10.88
CA ARG A 321 -13.05 -15.62 10.26
C ARG A 321 -13.04 -15.80 8.75
N LEU A 322 -11.95 -15.45 8.07
CA LEU A 322 -11.83 -15.61 6.61
C LEU A 322 -11.81 -17.10 6.21
N LYS A 323 -11.11 -17.95 6.96
CA LYS A 323 -11.11 -19.39 6.73
C LYS A 323 -12.52 -19.98 6.84
N ARG A 324 -13.29 -19.56 7.85
CA ARG A 324 -14.69 -19.98 8.03
C ARG A 324 -15.57 -19.53 6.88
N PHE A 325 -15.47 -18.26 6.47
CA PHE A 325 -16.20 -17.73 5.33
C PHE A 325 -15.92 -18.52 4.03
N ASN A 326 -14.66 -18.88 3.80
CA ASN A 326 -14.27 -19.67 2.64
C ASN A 326 -14.76 -21.13 2.71
N SER A 327 -14.98 -21.69 3.90
CA SER A 327 -15.47 -23.07 4.07
C SER A 327 -16.99 -23.21 4.11
N GLU A 328 -17.71 -22.22 4.63
CA GLU A 328 -19.17 -22.29 4.84
C GLU A 328 -20.01 -21.91 3.60
N GLY A 329 -19.37 -21.43 2.53
CA GLY A 329 -20.03 -21.05 1.27
C GLY A 329 -20.85 -19.76 1.38
N HIS A 330 -21.50 -19.35 0.27
CA HIS A 330 -22.35 -18.16 0.25
C HIS A 330 -23.69 -18.44 0.96
N GLN A 331 -23.79 -18.08 2.24
CA GLN A 331 -25.05 -18.10 3.00
C GLN A 331 -25.72 -16.72 3.01
N GLU A 332 -27.05 -16.68 3.18
CA GLU A 332 -27.85 -15.45 3.27
C GLU A 332 -27.54 -14.56 4.49
N ASN A 333 -26.83 -15.09 5.48
CA ASN A 333 -26.38 -14.32 6.64
C ASN A 333 -24.89 -14.60 6.91
N PHE A 334 -24.12 -13.56 7.21
CA PHE A 334 -22.73 -13.71 7.63
C PHE A 334 -22.66 -14.25 9.06
N THR A 335 -21.84 -15.29 9.28
CA THR A 335 -21.51 -15.82 10.60
C THR A 335 -20.29 -15.06 11.17
N GLY A 336 -20.53 -14.22 12.18
CA GLY A 336 -19.53 -13.32 12.77
C GLY A 336 -19.40 -11.99 12.02
N LEU A 337 -18.80 -10.99 12.67
CA LEU A 337 -18.62 -9.66 12.09
C LEU A 337 -17.71 -9.72 10.84
N PRO A 338 -18.09 -9.07 9.73
CA PRO A 338 -17.23 -8.97 8.56
C PRO A 338 -15.87 -8.33 8.85
N SER A 339 -14.77 -8.93 8.36
CA SER A 339 -13.41 -8.41 8.57
C SER A 339 -13.20 -6.98 8.07
N PRO A 340 -13.80 -6.51 6.95
CA PRO A 340 -13.68 -5.10 6.56
C PRO A 340 -14.24 -4.15 7.63
N ILE A 341 -15.31 -4.56 8.33
CA ILE A 341 -15.93 -3.76 9.39
C ILE A 341 -15.09 -3.81 10.67
N GLY A 342 -14.55 -4.98 11.00
CA GLY A 342 -13.59 -5.10 12.10
C GLY A 342 -12.33 -4.26 11.89
N ALA A 343 -11.85 -4.15 10.65
CA ALA A 343 -10.71 -3.30 10.27
C ALA A 343 -11.06 -1.81 10.33
N LEU A 344 -12.26 -1.44 9.90
CA LEU A 344 -12.79 -0.09 10.05
C LEU A 344 -12.90 0.32 11.51
N PHE A 345 -13.35 -0.57 12.41
CA PHE A 345 -13.37 -0.31 13.84
C PHE A 345 -11.97 -0.03 14.40
N VAL A 346 -10.98 -0.86 14.04
CA VAL A 346 -9.59 -0.61 14.44
C VAL A 346 -9.12 0.76 13.97
N ALA A 347 -9.25 1.06 12.68
CA ALA A 347 -8.84 2.35 12.13
C ALA A 347 -9.52 3.52 12.86
N THR A 348 -10.83 3.45 13.10
CA THR A 348 -11.57 4.53 13.76
C THR A 348 -11.32 4.66 15.25
N SER A 349 -11.08 3.54 15.95
CA SER A 349 -10.70 3.53 17.35
C SER A 349 -9.35 4.23 17.59
N THR A 350 -8.40 4.13 16.64
CA THR A 350 -7.12 4.88 16.72
C THR A 350 -7.27 6.39 16.50
N PHE A 351 -8.42 6.84 15.97
CA PHE A 351 -8.66 8.25 15.72
C PHE A 351 -9.44 8.95 16.84
N SER A 352 -10.09 8.21 17.73
CA SER A 352 -11.11 8.71 18.65
C SER A 352 -10.59 9.11 20.04
N TRP A 353 -11.50 9.54 20.91
CA TRP A 353 -11.28 9.83 22.34
C TRP A 353 -11.03 8.57 23.19
N LEU A 354 -10.90 7.38 22.60
CA LEU A 354 -10.46 6.16 23.29
C LEU A 354 -8.97 6.27 23.68
N SER A 355 -8.60 7.33 24.38
CA SER A 355 -7.27 7.59 24.92
C SER A 355 -6.99 6.80 26.19
N HIS A 356 -8.03 6.23 26.83
CA HIS A 356 -7.85 5.39 28.00
C HIS A 356 -7.38 3.97 27.60
N PRO A 357 -6.16 3.54 27.98
CA PRO A 357 -5.55 2.33 27.43
C PRO A 357 -6.37 1.05 27.66
N TRP A 358 -6.94 0.89 28.85
CA TRP A 358 -7.74 -0.30 29.18
C TRP A 358 -9.07 -0.36 28.41
N LEU A 359 -9.68 0.80 28.13
CA LEU A 359 -10.92 0.85 27.37
C LEU A 359 -10.65 0.54 25.89
N PHE A 360 -9.52 1.04 25.37
CA PHE A 360 -9.06 0.72 24.02
C PHE A 360 -8.79 -0.79 23.85
N ILE A 361 -8.11 -1.42 24.81
CA ILE A 361 -7.86 -2.87 24.81
C ILE A 361 -9.18 -3.63 24.88
N ALA A 362 -10.05 -3.31 25.86
CA ALA A 362 -11.30 -4.03 26.07
C ALA A 362 -12.22 -3.97 24.84
N THR A 363 -12.35 -2.80 24.22
CA THR A 363 -13.18 -2.62 23.02
C THR A 363 -12.60 -3.35 21.79
N ASN A 364 -11.28 -3.39 21.62
CA ASN A 364 -10.66 -4.15 20.53
C ASN A 364 -10.69 -5.67 20.76
N ILE A 365 -10.59 -6.14 22.02
CA ILE A 365 -10.84 -7.55 22.34
C ILE A 365 -12.29 -7.92 22.02
N LEU A 366 -13.25 -7.05 22.35
CA LEU A 366 -14.65 -7.25 22.01
C LEU A 366 -14.85 -7.32 20.48
N ASN A 367 -14.25 -6.41 19.71
CA ASN A 367 -14.24 -6.46 18.24
C ASN A 367 -13.78 -7.83 17.73
N ILE A 368 -12.63 -8.33 18.21
CA ILE A 368 -12.09 -9.65 17.84
C ILE A 368 -13.07 -10.77 18.22
N GLY A 369 -13.63 -10.71 19.44
CA GLY A 369 -14.60 -11.70 19.91
C GLY A 369 -15.84 -11.76 19.04
N VAL A 370 -16.41 -10.60 18.66
CA VAL A 370 -17.59 -10.50 17.80
C VAL A 370 -17.27 -10.98 16.37
N MET A 371 -16.06 -10.73 15.84
CA MET A 371 -15.61 -11.26 14.55
C MET A 371 -15.54 -12.78 14.51
N VAL A 372 -15.04 -13.43 15.58
CA VAL A 372 -14.88 -14.89 15.64
C VAL A 372 -16.17 -15.60 16.10
N SER A 373 -17.11 -14.84 16.69
CA SER A 373 -18.40 -15.33 17.17
C SER A 373 -19.26 -15.98 16.07
N ARG A 374 -20.34 -16.65 16.51
CA ARG A 374 -21.38 -17.22 15.62
C ARG A 374 -22.60 -16.31 15.45
N LEU A 375 -22.49 -15.03 15.82
CA LEU A 375 -23.59 -14.07 15.66
C LEU A 375 -23.91 -13.88 14.17
N LYS A 376 -25.20 -13.91 13.82
CA LYS A 376 -25.64 -13.77 12.43
C LYS A 376 -25.80 -12.29 12.10
N TYR A 377 -24.98 -11.80 11.17
CA TYR A 377 -25.09 -10.46 10.60
C TYR A 377 -25.83 -10.53 9.25
N PRO A 378 -26.78 -9.62 9.01
CA PRO A 378 -27.62 -9.67 7.81
C PRO A 378 -26.80 -9.47 6.54
N HIS A 379 -26.88 -10.43 5.61
CA HIS A 379 -26.28 -10.30 4.27
C HIS A 379 -27.37 -10.17 3.22
N ASN A 380 -27.70 -8.91 2.87
CA ASN A 380 -28.46 -8.51 1.69
C ASN A 380 -29.63 -9.45 1.31
N GLN A 381 -30.77 -9.38 2.02
CA GLN A 381 -32.07 -9.76 1.44
C GLN A 381 -33.37 -9.28 2.14
N SER A 382 -33.37 -8.71 3.36
CA SER A 382 -34.61 -8.11 3.90
C SER A 382 -34.76 -6.62 3.55
N ALA A 383 -35.90 -6.26 2.93
CA ALA A 383 -36.19 -4.92 2.42
C ALA A 383 -36.11 -3.82 3.50
N HIS A 384 -36.42 -4.15 4.75
CA HIS A 384 -36.36 -3.21 5.87
C HIS A 384 -34.91 -2.89 6.29
N LYS A 385 -34.03 -3.90 6.33
CA LYS A 385 -32.59 -3.73 6.60
C LYS A 385 -31.89 -3.00 5.46
N LYS A 386 -32.36 -3.14 4.21
CA LYS A 386 -31.84 -2.42 3.04
C LYS A 386 -31.96 -0.89 3.15
N ARG A 387 -33.09 -0.35 3.66
CA ARG A 387 -33.29 1.10 3.86
C ARG A 387 -32.35 1.67 4.94
N PHE A 388 -32.26 1.00 6.08
CA PHE A 388 -31.40 1.40 7.19
C PHE A 388 -29.91 1.39 6.79
N PHE A 389 -29.44 0.30 6.17
CA PHE A 389 -28.05 0.20 5.69
C PHE A 389 -27.76 1.09 4.47
N GLN A 390 -28.77 1.49 3.69
CA GLN A 390 -28.61 2.52 2.66
C GLN A 390 -28.45 3.91 3.28
N GLN A 391 -29.16 4.23 4.36
CA GLN A 391 -29.00 5.47 5.11
C GLN A 391 -27.62 5.57 5.79
N LEU A 392 -26.98 4.43 6.12
CA LEU A 392 -25.61 4.38 6.66
C LEU A 392 -24.50 4.63 5.61
N LYS A 393 -24.79 4.57 4.31
CA LYS A 393 -23.77 4.80 3.25
C LYS A 393 -23.27 6.24 3.22
N ILE A 394 -24.19 7.17 3.36
CA ILE A 394 -23.92 8.62 3.36
C ILE A 394 -23.01 8.98 4.54
N PRO A 395 -23.30 8.60 5.80
CA PRO A 395 -22.44 8.93 6.92
C PRO A 395 -21.08 8.21 6.87
N VAL A 396 -20.97 7.00 6.29
CA VAL A 396 -19.65 6.36 6.03
C VAL A 396 -18.84 7.14 4.98
N LEU A 397 -19.46 7.58 3.87
CA LEU A 397 -18.80 8.41 2.86
C LEU A 397 -18.41 9.78 3.40
N ILE A 398 -19.28 10.41 4.19
CA ILE A 398 -19.01 11.67 4.89
C ILE A 398 -17.84 11.50 5.84
N ALA A 399 -17.80 10.40 6.59
CA ALA A 399 -16.71 10.12 7.50
C ALA A 399 -15.37 9.87 6.79
N ILE A 400 -15.38 9.17 5.66
CA ILE A 400 -14.21 9.03 4.77
C ILE A 400 -13.72 10.40 4.29
N PHE A 401 -14.64 11.24 3.82
CA PHE A 401 -14.33 12.59 3.36
C PHE A 401 -13.77 13.47 4.49
N LEU A 402 -14.27 13.30 5.70
CA LEU A 402 -13.81 14.05 6.86
C LEU A 402 -12.45 13.57 7.39
N VAL A 403 -12.13 12.26 7.30
CA VAL A 403 -10.77 11.73 7.51
C VAL A 403 -9.79 12.33 6.49
N PHE A 404 -10.21 12.46 5.23
CA PHE A 404 -9.43 13.15 4.19
C PHE A 404 -9.22 14.64 4.49
N LEU A 405 -10.26 15.36 4.94
CA LEU A 405 -10.13 16.77 5.34
C LEU A 405 -9.20 16.96 6.53
N ARG A 406 -9.20 16.06 7.52
CA ARG A 406 -8.23 16.08 8.62
C ARG A 406 -6.81 15.87 8.12
N TYR A 407 -6.59 14.98 7.16
CA TYR A 407 -5.30 14.80 6.51
C TYR A 407 -4.82 16.08 5.79
N MET A 408 -5.75 16.84 5.21
CA MET A 408 -5.46 18.16 4.62
C MET A 408 -5.18 19.26 5.66
N GLY A 409 -5.16 18.94 6.96
CA GLY A 409 -4.85 19.86 8.04
C GLY A 409 -6.06 20.47 8.75
N VAL A 410 -7.29 20.03 8.44
CA VAL A 410 -8.51 20.54 9.09
C VAL A 410 -8.76 19.80 10.41
N THR A 411 -8.11 20.26 11.48
CA THR A 411 -8.12 19.61 12.80
C THR A 411 -9.43 19.76 13.57
N PHE A 412 -10.19 20.84 13.34
CA PHE A 412 -11.41 21.18 14.09
C PHE A 412 -12.56 20.17 13.94
N LEU A 413 -12.60 19.41 12.83
CA LEU A 413 -13.66 18.41 12.58
C LEU A 413 -13.32 17.02 13.11
N GLY A 414 -12.09 16.79 13.60
CA GLY A 414 -11.55 15.44 13.83
C GLY A 414 -12.31 14.62 14.88
N SER A 415 -12.62 15.19 16.04
CA SER A 415 -13.26 14.44 17.14
C SER A 415 -14.70 14.06 16.81
N THR A 416 -15.46 14.97 16.21
CA THR A 416 -16.87 14.76 15.84
C THR A 416 -17.04 13.60 14.87
N VAL A 417 -16.11 13.47 13.92
CA VAL A 417 -16.09 12.46 12.85
C VAL A 417 -15.84 11.06 13.39
N ASN A 418 -14.85 10.92 14.28
CA ASN A 418 -14.52 9.62 14.85
C ASN A 418 -15.63 9.14 15.79
N ASN A 419 -16.29 10.07 16.47
CA ASN A 419 -17.44 9.79 17.32
C ASN A 419 -18.63 9.33 16.50
N THR A 420 -18.88 9.96 15.34
CA THR A 420 -19.93 9.50 14.43
C THR A 420 -19.61 8.12 13.88
N LEU A 421 -18.37 7.87 13.42
CA LEU A 421 -17.97 6.55 12.94
C LEU A 421 -18.10 5.45 13.99
N LEU A 422 -17.63 5.70 15.22
CA LEU A 422 -17.75 4.74 16.32
C LEU A 422 -19.20 4.50 16.71
N LEU A 423 -20.05 5.54 16.67
CA LEU A 423 -21.48 5.39 16.92
C LEU A 423 -22.14 4.50 15.84
N LEU A 424 -21.83 4.74 14.56
CA LEU A 424 -22.33 3.93 13.45
C LEU A 424 -21.84 2.48 13.56
N MET A 425 -20.59 2.28 14.02
CA MET A 425 -20.07 0.94 14.32
C MET A 425 -20.81 0.30 15.50
N ALA A 426 -21.04 1.03 16.60
CA ALA A 426 -21.80 0.51 17.74
C ALA A 426 -23.20 0.06 17.32
N ILE A 427 -23.87 0.84 16.46
CA ILE A 427 -25.15 0.47 15.85
C ILE A 427 -25.01 -0.81 15.00
N TYR A 428 -23.95 -0.94 14.19
CA TYR A 428 -23.69 -2.15 13.40
C TYR A 428 -23.44 -3.37 14.29
N TYR A 429 -22.67 -3.22 15.37
CA TYR A 429 -22.37 -4.29 16.33
C TYR A 429 -23.63 -4.80 17.01
N LEU A 430 -24.58 -3.90 17.29
CA LEU A 430 -25.89 -4.21 17.87
C LEU A 430 -26.88 -4.77 16.83
N ALA A 431 -26.57 -4.76 15.54
CA ALA A 431 -27.46 -5.25 14.49
C ALA A 431 -27.99 -6.69 14.65
N PRO A 432 -27.22 -7.67 15.18
CA PRO A 432 -27.75 -9.00 15.46
C PRO A 432 -28.81 -9.01 16.58
N PHE A 433 -28.79 -8.01 17.47
CA PHE A 433 -29.68 -7.89 18.62
C PHE A 433 -30.89 -6.98 18.35
N MET A 434 -30.81 -6.14 17.32
CA MET A 434 -31.97 -5.41 16.80
C MET A 434 -32.92 -6.42 16.15
N LYS A 435 -33.81 -6.99 16.96
CA LYS A 435 -34.90 -7.87 16.51
C LYS A 435 -35.67 -7.19 15.38
N ASP A 436 -36.08 -8.01 14.42
CA ASP A 436 -37.15 -7.65 13.50
C ASP A 436 -38.41 -7.43 14.37
N SER A 437 -38.69 -6.19 14.74
CA SER A 437 -40.02 -5.81 15.21
C SER A 437 -40.96 -6.10 14.04
N GLN A 438 -41.74 -7.16 14.20
CA GLN A 438 -42.72 -7.65 13.23
C GLN A 438 -43.64 -6.54 12.73
#